data_AF-A0A971I826-F1
#
_entry.id   AF-A0A971I826-F1
#
_cell.length_a   1.000
_cell.length_b   1.000
_cell.length_c   1.000
_cell.angle_alpha   90.00
_cell.angle_beta   90.00
_cell.angle_gamma   90.00
#
_symmetry.space_group_name_H-M   'P 1'
#
loop_
_entity.id
_entity.type
_entity.pdbx_description
1 polymer ?
#
loop_
_entity_poly.entity_id
_entity_poly.type
_entity_poly.pdbx_seq_one_letter_code
_entity_poly.pdbx_strand_id
1 'polypeptide(L)'
;MSVTVYQVVENFLGDKSIRYKYKKRYNMIERLLRGYTAKEAEQNKVKDIKVSEYAFLSQNSIKNIINETIDNVDVQEAMSTAIKESVMAYTRSKEQAINVYKDFVSFIKEKYEVTILINFPPVFPSDFDRQMYIVKELHEKGRNIAYFEDKLWISSRTIENDLNKLRSDYGVSIMGQKIRVRGIERQKGYIEFQSAVHPIFLALNLTQVVVMLQGLKHMTKDEAYREYALKVAVNIWNELSEYARRRIKYISDRLSMDMSWYEKLDSYSSEELFSTEHECSYEEGAGNILDFLKNGKKCAVEYIDNDGDIKILTNCIIKKYDVEKKEAEIISNGGQYSINISAIVKIRHTPKHLY
;
A
#
# COMPACT_ATOMS: atom_id res chain seq x y z
N MET A 1 -34.55 25.59 -15.28
CA MET A 1 -34.76 26.50 -14.14
C MET A 1 -33.37 26.83 -13.62
N SER A 2 -32.94 28.09 -13.70
CA SER A 2 -31.59 28.48 -13.28
C SER A 2 -31.50 28.45 -11.76
N VAL A 3 -30.90 27.39 -11.20
CA VAL A 3 -30.73 27.22 -9.75
C VAL A 3 -29.33 27.66 -9.34
N THR A 4 -29.24 28.45 -8.27
CA THR A 4 -27.94 28.94 -7.78
C THR A 4 -27.25 27.92 -6.87
N VAL A 5 -25.94 28.04 -6.70
CA VAL A 5 -25.16 27.17 -5.78
C VAL A 5 -25.77 27.15 -4.37
N TYR A 6 -26.14 28.32 -3.85
CA TYR A 6 -26.80 28.46 -2.55
C TYR A 6 -28.12 27.68 -2.51
N GLN A 7 -28.98 27.87 -3.51
CA GLN A 7 -30.26 27.17 -3.59
C GLN A 7 -30.10 25.66 -3.70
N VAL A 8 -29.07 25.17 -4.38
CA VAL A 8 -28.76 23.73 -4.45
C VAL A 8 -28.44 23.17 -3.06
N VAL A 9 -27.63 23.87 -2.27
CA VAL A 9 -27.32 23.48 -0.89
C VAL A 9 -28.58 23.47 -0.04
N GLU A 10 -29.41 24.51 -0.13
CA GLU A 10 -30.68 24.58 0.59
C GLU A 10 -31.61 23.43 0.22
N ASN A 11 -31.72 23.13 -1.08
CA ASN A 11 -32.56 22.06 -1.59
C ASN A 11 -32.07 20.67 -1.20
N PHE A 12 -30.75 20.45 -1.15
CA PHE A 12 -30.17 19.19 -0.68
C PHE A 12 -30.46 18.95 0.81
N LEU A 13 -30.29 19.99 1.63
CA LEU A 13 -30.60 19.93 3.07
C LEU A 13 -32.11 19.80 3.32
N GLY A 14 -32.94 20.40 2.48
CA GLY A 14 -34.40 20.25 2.51
C GLY A 14 -34.91 18.86 2.12
N ASP A 15 -34.08 18.04 1.48
CA ASP A 15 -34.51 16.76 0.95
C ASP A 15 -34.82 15.73 2.05
N LYS A 16 -36.02 15.14 2.00
CA LYS A 16 -36.49 14.19 3.01
C LYS A 16 -35.65 12.91 3.05
N SER A 17 -35.17 12.44 1.89
CA SER A 17 -34.37 11.22 1.79
C SER A 17 -33.01 11.40 2.46
N ILE A 18 -32.37 12.57 2.25
CA ILE A 18 -31.10 12.94 2.89
C ILE A 18 -31.27 13.09 4.40
N ARG A 19 -32.33 13.78 4.83
CA ARG A 19 -32.68 13.91 6.26
C ARG A 19 -32.87 12.56 6.93
N TYR A 20 -33.52 11.62 6.26
CA TYR A 20 -33.72 10.26 6.77
C TYR A 20 -32.40 9.49 6.84
N LYS A 21 -31.64 9.45 5.73
CA LYS A 21 -30.34 8.76 5.63
C LYS A 21 -29.36 9.20 6.71
N TYR A 22 -29.35 10.49 7.02
CA TYR A 22 -28.42 11.09 7.98
C TYR A 22 -29.07 11.57 9.27
N LYS A 23 -30.24 11.03 9.66
CA LYS A 23 -31.01 11.50 10.83
C LYS A 23 -30.19 11.79 12.09
N LYS A 24 -29.24 10.91 12.44
CA LYS A 24 -28.38 11.06 13.63
C LYS A 24 -27.21 12.05 13.44
N ARG A 25 -26.89 12.42 12.19
CA ARG A 25 -25.74 13.24 11.79
C ARG A 25 -26.14 14.46 10.97
N TYR A 26 -27.42 14.80 10.90
CA TYR A 26 -27.91 15.85 10.00
C TYR A 26 -27.31 17.23 10.36
N ASN A 27 -27.16 17.55 11.65
CA ASN A 27 -26.46 18.75 12.12
C ASN A 27 -25.02 18.83 11.61
N MET A 28 -24.34 17.69 11.44
CA MET A 28 -22.99 17.65 10.89
C MET A 28 -22.99 18.05 9.41
N ILE A 29 -24.00 17.62 8.64
CA ILE A 29 -24.16 17.98 7.22
C ILE A 29 -24.48 19.45 7.06
N GLU A 30 -25.37 20.00 7.89
CA GLU A 30 -25.66 21.45 7.88
C GLU A 30 -24.38 22.24 8.13
N ARG A 31 -23.57 21.86 9.12
CA ARG A 31 -22.28 22.49 9.37
C ARG A 31 -21.28 22.29 8.23
N LEU A 32 -21.27 21.13 7.58
CA LEU A 32 -20.36 20.84 6.46
C LEU A 32 -20.70 21.67 5.22
N LEU A 33 -21.97 21.92 4.94
CA LEU A 33 -22.39 22.66 3.74
C LEU A 33 -22.57 24.16 4.00
N ARG A 34 -23.30 24.54 5.06
CA ARG A 34 -23.60 25.94 5.41
C ARG A 34 -22.61 26.58 6.36
N GLY A 35 -21.92 25.76 7.17
CA GLY A 35 -21.05 26.24 8.25
C GLY A 35 -21.74 26.37 9.60
N TYR A 36 -23.06 26.25 9.66
CA TYR A 36 -23.89 26.33 10.87
C TYR A 36 -25.17 25.51 10.71
N THR A 37 -25.79 25.15 11.82
CA THR A 37 -27.10 24.48 11.85
C THR A 37 -28.25 25.48 11.85
N ALA A 38 -29.44 25.08 11.39
CA ALA A 38 -30.63 25.95 11.43
C ALA A 38 -30.92 26.46 12.85
N LYS A 39 -30.79 25.58 13.86
CA LYS A 39 -30.96 25.92 15.27
C LYS A 39 -29.95 26.97 15.76
N GLU A 40 -28.70 26.88 15.33
CA GLU A 40 -27.67 27.88 15.67
C GLU A 40 -27.99 29.25 15.06
N ALA A 41 -28.55 29.28 13.85
CA ALA A 41 -28.95 30.53 13.20
C ALA A 41 -30.12 31.21 13.90
N GLU A 42 -31.13 30.44 14.30
CA GLU A 42 -32.29 30.91 15.07
C GLU A 42 -31.86 31.49 16.43
N GLN A 43 -30.95 30.80 17.14
CA GLN A 43 -30.48 31.23 18.46
C GLN A 43 -29.60 32.49 18.44
N ASN A 44 -28.79 32.69 17.39
CA ASN A 44 -27.83 33.80 17.30
C ASN A 44 -28.31 34.99 16.44
N LYS A 45 -29.61 35.04 16.08
CA LYS A 45 -30.19 36.11 15.25
C LYS A 45 -29.35 36.45 14.00
N VAL A 46 -28.89 35.44 13.25
CA VAL A 46 -28.15 35.50 11.95
C VAL A 46 -26.85 36.36 11.90
N LYS A 47 -26.68 37.40 12.71
CA LYS A 47 -25.64 38.43 12.56
C LYS A 47 -24.26 38.01 13.08
N ASP A 48 -24.19 37.11 14.08
CA ASP A 48 -22.94 36.74 14.76
C ASP A 48 -22.51 35.28 14.53
N ILE A 49 -23.00 34.63 13.46
CA ILE A 49 -22.63 33.25 13.16
C ILE A 49 -21.20 33.21 12.61
N LYS A 50 -20.27 32.65 13.39
CA LYS A 50 -18.94 32.32 12.87
C LYS A 50 -19.06 31.16 11.88
N VAL A 51 -19.06 31.47 10.60
CA VAL A 51 -19.14 30.46 9.54
C VAL A 51 -17.90 29.58 9.57
N SER A 52 -18.10 28.28 9.49
CA SER A 52 -17.00 27.33 9.63
C SER A 52 -16.05 27.37 8.43
N GLU A 53 -14.74 27.40 8.68
CA GLU A 53 -13.71 27.41 7.64
C GLU A 53 -13.74 26.18 6.74
N TYR A 54 -14.29 25.06 7.19
CA TYR A 54 -14.48 23.85 6.38
C TYR A 54 -15.80 23.81 5.62
N ALA A 55 -16.68 24.80 5.77
CA ALA A 55 -18.01 24.78 5.16
C ALA A 55 -17.92 24.96 3.64
N PHE A 56 -18.65 24.16 2.87
CA PHE A 56 -18.70 24.26 1.40
C PHE A 56 -18.89 25.71 0.93
N LEU A 57 -19.91 26.40 1.42
CA LEU A 57 -20.25 27.77 1.00
C LEU A 57 -19.21 28.83 1.44
N SER A 58 -18.26 28.47 2.30
CA SER A 58 -17.19 29.37 2.77
C SER A 58 -15.85 29.12 2.10
N GLN A 59 -15.76 28.11 1.23
CA GLN A 59 -14.52 27.79 0.53
C GLN A 59 -14.13 28.89 -0.45
N ASN A 60 -12.83 29.14 -0.58
CA ASN A 60 -12.31 30.28 -1.34
C ASN A 60 -12.74 30.25 -2.81
N SER A 61 -12.81 29.06 -3.39
CA SER A 61 -13.23 28.85 -4.77
C SER A 61 -14.69 29.20 -5.05
N ILE A 62 -15.60 29.13 -4.07
CA ILE A 62 -17.05 29.30 -4.30
C ILE A 62 -17.69 30.48 -3.57
N LYS A 63 -17.09 30.98 -2.47
CA LYS A 63 -17.72 31.95 -1.55
C LYS A 63 -18.25 33.24 -2.23
N ASN A 64 -17.61 33.67 -3.31
CA ASN A 64 -17.97 34.90 -4.03
C ASN A 64 -19.01 34.66 -5.14
N ILE A 65 -19.30 33.41 -5.48
CA ILE A 65 -20.15 33.01 -6.62
C ILE A 65 -21.32 32.13 -6.17
N ILE A 66 -21.65 32.12 -4.87
CA ILE A 66 -22.75 31.30 -4.32
C ILE A 66 -24.13 31.62 -4.91
N ASN A 67 -24.29 32.81 -5.49
CA ASN A 67 -25.52 33.27 -6.14
C ASN A 67 -25.51 33.04 -7.66
N GLU A 68 -24.43 32.50 -8.22
CA GLU A 68 -24.36 32.13 -9.63
C GLU A 68 -25.01 30.77 -9.87
N THR A 69 -25.40 30.52 -11.12
CA THR A 69 -26.17 29.35 -11.55
C THR A 69 -25.27 28.17 -11.84
N ILE A 70 -25.67 26.97 -11.41
CA ILE A 70 -24.87 25.75 -11.59
C ILE A 70 -24.74 25.28 -13.05
N ASP A 71 -25.52 25.84 -13.97
CA ASP A 71 -25.44 25.53 -15.40
C ASP A 71 -24.16 26.08 -16.04
N ASN A 72 -23.48 27.03 -15.38
CA ASN A 72 -22.20 27.57 -15.82
C ASN A 72 -21.06 26.60 -15.51
N VAL A 73 -20.25 26.27 -16.53
CA VAL A 73 -19.09 25.37 -16.42
C VAL A 73 -18.06 25.87 -15.39
N ASP A 74 -17.79 27.17 -15.35
CA ASP A 74 -16.84 27.75 -14.39
C ASP A 74 -17.32 27.58 -12.94
N VAL A 75 -18.64 27.69 -12.74
CA VAL A 75 -19.27 27.44 -11.44
C VAL A 75 -19.14 25.97 -11.06
N GLN A 76 -19.33 25.04 -12.01
CA GLN A 76 -19.18 23.61 -11.75
C GLN A 76 -17.75 23.22 -11.36
N GLU A 77 -16.75 23.80 -12.03
CA GLU A 77 -15.33 23.61 -11.70
C GLU A 77 -14.99 24.17 -10.31
N ALA A 78 -15.50 25.38 -10.02
CA ALA A 78 -15.36 25.98 -8.69
C ALA A 78 -16.04 25.14 -7.60
N MET A 79 -17.20 24.54 -7.88
CA MET A 79 -17.86 23.62 -6.94
C MET A 79 -17.03 22.37 -6.70
N SER A 80 -16.43 21.78 -7.74
CA SER A 80 -15.54 20.62 -7.61
C SER A 80 -14.34 20.94 -6.71
N THR A 81 -13.74 22.12 -6.93
CA THR A 81 -12.63 22.64 -6.12
C THR A 81 -13.07 22.88 -4.66
N ALA A 82 -14.23 23.51 -4.44
CA ALA A 82 -14.77 23.78 -3.11
C ALA A 82 -15.09 22.48 -2.33
N ILE A 83 -15.55 21.42 -3.00
CA ILE A 83 -15.73 20.12 -2.35
C ILE A 83 -14.39 19.61 -1.82
N LYS A 84 -13.33 19.65 -2.64
CA LYS A 84 -11.98 19.24 -2.22
C LYS A 84 -11.46 20.09 -1.07
N GLU A 85 -11.54 21.42 -1.17
CA GLU A 85 -11.11 22.36 -0.12
C GLU A 85 -11.84 22.08 1.21
N SER A 86 -13.17 21.91 1.16
CA SER A 86 -13.99 21.59 2.32
C SER A 86 -13.59 20.27 2.98
N VAL A 87 -13.41 19.19 2.19
CA VAL A 87 -12.98 17.90 2.73
C VAL A 87 -11.57 17.99 3.32
N MET A 88 -10.66 18.74 2.69
CA MET A 88 -9.30 18.92 3.18
C MET A 88 -9.28 19.64 4.53
N ALA A 89 -10.10 20.69 4.69
CA ALA A 89 -10.24 21.47 5.92
C ALA A 89 -11.04 20.76 7.02
N TYR A 90 -11.84 19.74 6.67
CA TYR A 90 -12.65 19.03 7.64
C TYR A 90 -11.79 18.17 8.58
N THR A 91 -11.80 18.52 9.87
CA THR A 91 -10.93 17.92 10.90
C THR A 91 -11.48 16.64 11.53
N ARG A 92 -12.75 16.29 11.26
CA ARG A 92 -13.36 15.06 11.77
C ARG A 92 -13.18 13.91 10.75
N SER A 93 -14.19 13.05 10.61
CA SER A 93 -14.14 11.93 9.67
C SER A 93 -14.25 12.42 8.22
N LYS A 94 -13.13 12.45 7.51
CA LYS A 94 -13.08 12.77 6.06
C LYS A 94 -13.89 11.79 5.23
N GLU A 95 -13.91 10.52 5.60
CA GLU A 95 -14.80 9.50 5.02
C GLU A 95 -16.27 9.97 5.01
N GLN A 96 -16.76 10.45 6.16
CA GLN A 96 -18.14 10.92 6.25
C GLN A 96 -18.38 12.13 5.37
N ALA A 97 -17.45 13.09 5.34
CA ALA A 97 -17.55 14.26 4.47
C ALA A 97 -17.56 13.87 2.99
N ILE A 98 -16.66 12.98 2.55
CA ILE A 98 -16.61 12.46 1.18
C ILE A 98 -17.93 11.78 0.80
N ASN A 99 -18.48 10.94 1.68
CA ASN A 99 -19.75 10.25 1.41
C ASN A 99 -20.92 11.24 1.29
N VAL A 100 -20.95 12.28 2.12
CA VAL A 100 -21.96 13.36 2.00
C VAL A 100 -21.81 14.09 0.66
N TYR A 101 -20.58 14.39 0.23
CA TYR A 101 -20.36 15.06 -1.06
C TYR A 101 -20.65 14.17 -2.27
N LYS A 102 -20.43 12.86 -2.17
CA LYS A 102 -20.90 11.91 -3.19
C LYS A 102 -22.42 11.98 -3.34
N ASP A 103 -23.15 11.95 -2.22
CA ASP A 103 -24.61 12.11 -2.23
C ASP A 103 -25.04 13.49 -2.76
N PHE A 104 -24.30 14.55 -2.42
CA PHE A 104 -24.56 15.90 -2.90
C PHE A 104 -24.42 16.02 -4.43
N VAL A 105 -23.35 15.46 -5.00
CA VAL A 105 -23.12 15.44 -6.45
C VAL A 105 -24.16 14.57 -7.16
N SER A 106 -24.50 13.39 -6.60
CA SER A 106 -25.57 12.55 -7.15
C SER A 106 -26.92 13.27 -7.13
N PHE A 107 -27.25 13.96 -6.04
CA PHE A 107 -28.47 14.76 -5.95
C PHE A 107 -28.53 15.86 -7.00
N ILE A 108 -27.42 16.56 -7.26
CA ILE A 108 -27.35 17.60 -8.30
C ILE A 108 -27.65 17.00 -9.67
N LYS A 109 -27.01 15.86 -9.97
CA LYS A 109 -27.21 15.13 -11.23
C LYS A 109 -28.64 14.66 -11.41
N GLU A 110 -29.22 14.05 -10.38
CA GLU A 110 -30.58 13.49 -10.44
C GLU A 110 -31.67 14.57 -10.49
N LYS A 111 -31.48 15.69 -9.78
CA LYS A 111 -32.52 16.72 -9.65
C LYS A 111 -32.44 17.82 -10.71
N TYR A 112 -31.24 18.15 -11.17
CA TYR A 112 -31.01 19.28 -12.09
C TYR A 112 -30.35 18.85 -13.41
N GLU A 113 -30.04 17.57 -13.60
CA GLU A 113 -29.39 17.04 -14.81
C GLU A 113 -28.00 17.65 -15.07
N VAL A 114 -27.37 18.24 -14.05
CA VAL A 114 -26.03 18.84 -14.10
C VAL A 114 -24.99 17.87 -13.57
N THR A 115 -23.89 17.68 -14.29
CA THR A 115 -22.81 16.77 -13.88
C THR A 115 -21.59 17.55 -13.39
N ILE A 116 -21.33 17.49 -12.08
CA ILE A 116 -20.09 18.01 -11.49
C ILE A 116 -18.99 16.96 -11.67
N LEU A 117 -17.97 17.27 -12.48
CA LEU A 117 -16.84 16.38 -12.71
C LEU A 117 -15.90 16.41 -11.49
N ILE A 118 -15.89 15.31 -10.74
CA ILE A 118 -15.06 15.15 -9.56
C ILE A 118 -14.63 13.70 -9.37
N ASN A 119 -13.32 13.51 -9.15
CA ASN A 119 -12.75 12.20 -8.82
C ASN A 119 -12.49 12.16 -7.32
N PHE A 120 -13.43 11.59 -6.57
CA PHE A 120 -13.29 11.44 -5.12
C PHE A 120 -12.10 10.55 -4.77
N PRO A 121 -11.38 10.85 -3.67
CA PRO A 121 -10.25 10.07 -3.24
C PRO A 121 -10.73 8.71 -2.69
N PRO A 122 -9.85 7.71 -2.64
CA PRO A 122 -10.13 6.49 -1.88
C PRO A 122 -10.40 6.84 -0.41
N VAL A 123 -11.28 6.06 0.20
CA VAL A 123 -11.70 6.24 1.59
C VAL A 123 -11.08 5.14 2.43
N PHE A 124 -10.52 5.52 3.58
CA PHE A 124 -9.86 4.59 4.49
C PHE A 124 -10.54 4.62 5.86
N PRO A 125 -10.90 3.45 6.42
CA PRO A 125 -11.52 3.38 7.73
C PRO A 125 -10.54 3.65 8.87
N SER A 126 -9.23 3.58 8.61
CA SER A 126 -8.17 3.89 9.57
C SER A 126 -6.96 4.58 8.93
N ASP A 127 -6.14 5.22 9.76
CA ASP A 127 -4.82 5.72 9.36
C ASP A 127 -3.91 4.61 8.85
N PHE A 128 -4.05 3.40 9.40
CA PHE A 128 -3.27 2.23 9.02
C PHE A 128 -3.58 1.80 7.57
N ASP A 129 -4.86 1.73 7.19
CA ASP A 129 -5.24 1.38 5.80
C ASP A 129 -4.71 2.42 4.80
N ARG A 130 -4.75 3.70 5.19
CA ARG A 130 -4.17 4.78 4.40
C ARG A 130 -2.66 4.64 4.25
N GLN A 131 -1.95 4.29 5.32
CA GLN A 131 -0.51 4.04 5.28
C GLN A 131 -0.18 2.85 4.37
N MET A 132 -0.94 1.75 4.43
CA MET A 132 -0.74 0.61 3.54
C MET A 132 -1.01 0.97 2.07
N TYR A 133 -1.99 1.84 1.81
CA TYR A 133 -2.22 2.38 0.47
C TYR A 133 -1.03 3.22 -0.01
N ILE A 134 -0.49 4.09 0.83
CA ILE A 134 0.71 4.89 0.50
C ILE A 134 1.90 3.96 0.18
N VAL A 135 2.13 2.91 0.96
CA VAL A 135 3.20 1.93 0.69
C VAL A 135 3.06 1.31 -0.69
N LYS A 136 1.84 0.92 -1.09
CA LYS A 136 1.56 0.35 -2.41
C LYS A 136 1.77 1.35 -3.56
N GLU A 137 1.29 2.57 -3.41
CA GLU A 137 1.45 3.61 -4.44
C GLU A 137 2.92 3.98 -4.70
N LEU A 138 3.75 3.90 -3.66
CA LEU A 138 5.19 4.16 -3.72
C LEU A 138 6.01 3.02 -4.36
N HIS A 139 5.38 1.92 -4.78
CA HIS A 139 6.04 0.92 -5.62
C HIS A 139 6.35 1.48 -7.01
N GLU A 140 5.56 2.47 -7.46
CA GLU A 140 5.85 3.24 -8.66
C GLU A 140 6.74 4.45 -8.33
N LYS A 141 7.74 4.70 -9.18
CA LYS A 141 8.63 5.85 -9.05
C LYS A 141 7.93 7.16 -9.38
N GLY A 142 8.50 8.28 -8.93
CA GLY A 142 8.01 9.62 -9.29
C GLY A 142 6.85 10.14 -8.42
N ARG A 143 6.54 9.46 -7.32
CA ARG A 143 5.52 9.88 -6.36
C ARG A 143 6.12 10.85 -5.32
N ASN A 144 5.51 12.02 -5.16
CA ASN A 144 5.94 13.03 -4.17
C ASN A 144 4.78 13.38 -3.20
N ILE A 145 5.02 14.27 -2.24
CA ILE A 145 3.99 14.67 -1.27
C ILE A 145 2.77 15.29 -1.97
N ALA A 146 3.01 16.18 -2.95
CA ALA A 146 1.94 16.85 -3.69
C ALA A 146 1.02 15.86 -4.44
N TYR A 147 1.60 14.78 -4.99
CA TYR A 147 0.82 13.69 -5.57
C TYR A 147 -0.16 13.10 -4.55
N PHE A 148 0.29 12.81 -3.33
CA PHE A 148 -0.57 12.24 -2.30
C PHE A 148 -1.59 13.25 -1.74
N GLU A 149 -1.27 14.54 -1.67
CA GLU A 149 -2.23 15.57 -1.28
C GLU A 149 -3.41 15.61 -2.25
N ASP A 150 -3.11 15.61 -3.55
CA ASP A 150 -4.11 15.62 -4.60
C ASP A 150 -4.89 14.30 -4.67
N LYS A 151 -4.19 13.16 -4.56
CA LYS A 151 -4.80 11.83 -4.65
C LYS A 151 -5.68 11.49 -3.45
N LEU A 152 -5.32 11.93 -2.25
CA LEU A 152 -5.95 11.51 -0.99
C LEU A 152 -6.76 12.62 -0.28
N TRP A 153 -6.66 13.87 -0.73
CA TRP A 153 -7.29 15.05 -0.11
C TRP A 153 -6.96 15.19 1.38
N ILE A 154 -5.67 15.02 1.69
CA ILE A 154 -5.10 15.22 3.01
C ILE A 154 -3.94 16.21 2.92
N SER A 155 -3.59 16.83 4.04
CA SER A 155 -2.51 17.81 4.05
C SER A 155 -1.14 17.12 3.97
N SER A 156 -0.16 17.85 3.45
CA SER A 156 1.26 17.49 3.45
C SER A 156 1.69 17.02 4.82
N ARG A 157 1.28 17.73 5.88
CA ARG A 157 1.59 17.37 7.27
C ARG A 157 1.08 15.98 7.66
N THR A 158 -0.13 15.61 7.24
CA THR A 158 -0.67 14.26 7.50
C THR A 158 0.14 13.20 6.74
N ILE A 159 0.49 13.46 5.47
CA ILE A 159 1.31 12.55 4.65
C ILE A 159 2.69 12.37 5.27
N GLU A 160 3.34 13.46 5.69
CA GLU A 160 4.64 13.39 6.36
C GLU A 160 4.58 12.61 7.66
N ASN A 161 3.53 12.79 8.46
CA ASN A 161 3.32 12.00 9.68
C ASN A 161 3.15 10.51 9.36
N ASP A 162 2.39 10.16 8.33
CA ASP A 162 2.21 8.76 7.90
C ASP A 162 3.53 8.16 7.40
N LEU A 163 4.29 8.90 6.59
CA LEU A 163 5.62 8.48 6.14
C LEU A 163 6.59 8.33 7.31
N ASN A 164 6.55 9.23 8.30
CA ASN A 164 7.41 9.13 9.49
C ASN A 164 7.08 7.90 10.34
N LYS A 165 5.80 7.54 10.47
CA LYS A 165 5.39 6.29 11.13
C LYS A 165 5.94 5.07 10.39
N LEU A 166 5.84 5.05 9.06
CA LEU A 166 6.38 3.99 8.20
C LEU A 166 7.92 3.88 8.24
N ARG A 167 8.61 5.00 8.45
CA ARG A 167 10.09 5.08 8.56
C ARG A 167 10.64 4.68 9.93
N SER A 168 9.84 4.85 10.99
CA SER A 168 10.34 4.73 12.35
C SER A 168 10.92 3.34 12.62
N ASP A 169 11.89 3.24 13.53
CA ASP A 169 12.47 1.94 13.93
C ASP A 169 11.45 1.01 14.60
N TYR A 170 10.38 1.58 15.15
CA TYR A 170 9.22 0.84 15.64
C TYR A 170 8.36 0.29 14.50
N GLY A 171 8.42 0.91 13.32
CA GLY A 171 7.67 0.55 12.13
C GLY A 171 6.16 0.59 12.34
N VAL A 172 5.44 -0.04 11.42
CA VAL A 172 4.03 -0.40 11.61
C VAL A 172 3.97 -1.90 11.87
N SER A 173 3.39 -2.32 13.00
CA SER A 173 3.28 -3.75 13.32
C SER A 173 1.90 -4.30 12.99
N ILE A 174 1.85 -5.45 12.31
CA ILE A 174 0.63 -6.21 12.02
C ILE A 174 0.81 -7.61 12.58
N MET A 175 -0.04 -7.99 13.55
CA MET A 175 -0.02 -9.35 14.12
C MET A 175 1.38 -9.82 14.59
N GLY A 176 2.20 -8.89 15.08
CA GLY A 176 3.58 -9.15 15.52
C GLY A 176 4.65 -8.95 14.45
N GLN A 177 4.29 -8.80 13.17
CA GLN A 177 5.23 -8.48 12.10
C GLN A 177 5.45 -6.98 11.98
N LYS A 178 6.70 -6.54 12.13
CA LYS A 178 7.10 -5.15 11.87
C LYS A 178 7.32 -4.94 10.38
N ILE A 179 6.49 -4.10 9.78
CA ILE A 179 6.76 -3.50 8.46
C ILE A 179 7.68 -2.31 8.69
N ARG A 180 8.94 -2.46 8.28
CA ARG A 180 9.91 -1.37 8.18
C ARG A 180 10.20 -1.14 6.71
N VAL A 181 9.93 0.06 6.22
CA VAL A 181 10.29 0.39 4.85
C VAL A 181 11.64 1.11 4.87
N ARG A 182 12.70 0.37 4.57
CA ARG A 182 14.08 0.89 4.62
C ARG A 182 14.34 1.87 3.49
N GLY A 183 15.15 2.89 3.82
CA GLY A 183 15.76 3.82 2.87
C GLY A 183 14.77 4.61 2.03
N ILE A 184 14.15 5.61 2.64
CA ILE A 184 13.37 6.61 1.91
C ILE A 184 14.29 7.75 1.49
N GLU A 185 14.78 7.71 0.26
CA GLU A 185 15.54 8.84 -0.27
C GLU A 185 14.58 9.88 -0.84
N ARG A 186 14.73 11.13 -0.38
CA ARG A 186 14.10 12.29 -1.00
C ARG A 186 14.94 12.77 -2.20
N GLN A 187 15.15 11.94 -3.23
CA GLN A 187 15.89 12.40 -4.40
C GLN A 187 15.03 13.39 -5.19
N LYS A 188 15.49 14.65 -5.30
CA LYS A 188 14.82 15.72 -6.07
C LYS A 188 13.33 15.92 -5.71
N GLY A 189 12.94 15.65 -4.46
CA GLY A 189 11.56 15.79 -3.97
C GLY A 189 10.66 14.56 -4.13
N TYR A 190 11.15 13.47 -4.76
CA TYR A 190 10.44 12.20 -4.86
C TYR A 190 10.70 11.32 -3.64
N ILE A 191 9.75 10.46 -3.30
CA ILE A 191 9.85 9.51 -2.19
C ILE A 191 10.10 8.14 -2.82
N GLU A 192 11.30 7.58 -2.63
CA GLU A 192 11.63 6.24 -3.13
C GLU A 192 12.08 5.34 -1.99
N PHE A 193 11.54 4.11 -1.93
CA PHE A 193 11.97 3.09 -0.98
C PHE A 193 13.12 2.25 -1.55
N GLN A 194 14.08 1.88 -0.70
CA GLN A 194 15.15 0.95 -1.09
C GLN A 194 14.65 -0.47 -1.37
N SER A 195 13.52 -0.88 -0.77
CA SER A 195 12.84 -2.14 -1.08
C SER A 195 11.33 -1.96 -1.05
N ALA A 196 10.65 -2.52 -2.04
CA ALA A 196 9.19 -2.51 -2.13
C ALA A 196 8.61 -3.58 -1.21
N VAL A 197 8.15 -3.16 -0.03
CA VAL A 197 7.38 -4.07 0.84
C VAL A 197 6.02 -4.32 0.20
N HIS A 198 5.62 -5.59 0.09
CA HIS A 198 4.29 -5.99 -0.35
C HIS A 198 3.51 -6.61 0.82
N PRO A 199 2.71 -5.83 1.58
CA PRO A 199 1.88 -6.38 2.64
C PRO A 199 0.78 -7.27 2.05
N ILE A 200 0.77 -8.55 2.43
CA ILE A 200 -0.26 -9.53 2.06
C ILE A 200 -0.92 -10.01 3.35
N PHE A 201 -2.25 -9.94 3.42
CA PHE A 201 -3.03 -10.46 4.54
C PHE A 201 -3.83 -11.68 4.08
N LEU A 202 -3.61 -12.84 4.71
CA LEU A 202 -4.29 -14.09 4.38
C LEU A 202 -5.06 -14.61 5.60
N ALA A 203 -6.39 -14.59 5.53
CA ALA A 203 -7.27 -15.16 6.57
C ALA A 203 -7.44 -16.67 6.36
N LEU A 204 -6.38 -17.44 6.64
CA LEU A 204 -6.34 -18.89 6.41
C LEU A 204 -6.86 -19.68 7.61
N ASN A 205 -7.57 -20.78 7.35
CA ASN A 205 -7.82 -21.79 8.38
C ASN A 205 -6.55 -22.63 8.64
N LEU A 206 -6.52 -23.38 9.75
CA LEU A 206 -5.35 -24.17 10.14
C LEU A 206 -4.90 -25.17 9.06
N THR A 207 -5.83 -25.80 8.34
CA THR A 207 -5.49 -26.75 7.28
C THR A 207 -4.78 -26.06 6.12
N GLN A 208 -5.26 -24.89 5.70
CA GLN A 208 -4.61 -24.08 4.66
C GLN A 208 -3.21 -23.64 5.08
N VAL A 209 -3.03 -23.26 6.35
CA VAL A 209 -1.71 -22.95 6.92
C VAL A 209 -0.77 -24.15 6.86
N VAL A 210 -1.23 -25.34 7.26
CA VAL A 210 -0.41 -26.56 7.21
C VAL A 210 0.02 -26.88 5.78
N VAL A 211 -0.91 -26.86 4.82
CA VAL A 211 -0.61 -27.12 3.41
C VAL A 211 0.40 -26.11 2.87
N MET A 212 0.24 -24.82 3.20
CA MET A 212 1.17 -23.77 2.79
C MET A 212 2.57 -23.98 3.35
N LEU A 213 2.69 -24.28 4.66
CA LEU A 213 3.98 -24.54 5.30
C LEU A 213 4.67 -25.79 4.72
N GLN A 214 3.92 -26.83 4.37
CA GLN A 214 4.47 -28.03 3.72
C GLN A 214 4.90 -27.76 2.28
N GLY A 215 4.15 -26.96 1.53
CA GLY A 215 4.53 -26.50 0.20
C GLY A 215 5.85 -25.73 0.23
N LEU A 216 5.96 -24.76 1.14
CA LEU A 216 7.18 -23.97 1.34
C LEU A 216 8.36 -24.87 1.75
N LYS A 217 8.13 -25.82 2.66
CA LYS A 217 9.13 -26.83 3.01
C LYS A 217 9.63 -27.59 1.78
N HIS A 218 8.73 -28.03 0.91
CA HIS A 218 9.11 -28.73 -0.32
C HIS A 218 9.96 -27.83 -1.24
N MET A 219 9.57 -26.55 -1.39
CA MET A 219 10.33 -25.57 -2.16
C MET A 219 11.73 -25.32 -1.61
N THR A 220 11.97 -25.55 -0.31
CA THR A 220 13.32 -25.42 0.26
C THR A 220 14.34 -26.42 -0.30
N LYS A 221 13.90 -27.48 -0.98
CA LYS A 221 14.77 -28.45 -1.65
C LYS A 221 15.39 -27.90 -2.94
N ASP A 222 14.85 -26.81 -3.47
CA ASP A 222 15.40 -26.12 -4.62
C ASP A 222 16.32 -24.98 -4.16
N GLU A 223 17.60 -25.04 -4.55
CA GLU A 223 18.61 -24.09 -4.10
C GLU A 223 18.31 -22.64 -4.50
N ALA A 224 17.64 -22.43 -5.65
CA ALA A 224 17.27 -21.10 -6.11
C ALA A 224 16.17 -20.48 -5.23
N TYR A 225 15.23 -21.30 -4.74
CA TYR A 225 14.08 -20.85 -3.94
C TYR A 225 14.28 -20.97 -2.44
N ARG A 226 15.30 -21.71 -1.99
CA ARG A 226 15.43 -22.19 -0.61
C ARG A 226 15.25 -21.11 0.44
N GLU A 227 16.00 -20.02 0.29
CA GLU A 227 16.01 -18.95 1.28
C GLU A 227 14.70 -18.17 1.29
N TYR A 228 14.18 -17.83 0.10
CA TYR A 228 12.89 -17.17 -0.02
C TYR A 228 11.76 -18.01 0.58
N ALA A 229 11.72 -19.31 0.28
CA ALA A 229 10.71 -20.22 0.81
C ALA A 229 10.81 -20.38 2.33
N LEU A 230 12.02 -20.51 2.86
CA LEU A 230 12.27 -20.59 4.30
C LEU A 230 11.84 -19.30 5.01
N LYS A 231 12.24 -18.13 4.51
CA LYS A 231 11.87 -16.83 5.09
C LYS A 231 10.36 -16.61 5.10
N VAL A 232 9.67 -16.93 4.00
CA VAL A 232 8.21 -16.86 3.94
C VAL A 232 7.56 -17.81 4.95
N ALA A 233 8.09 -19.03 5.12
CA ALA A 233 7.56 -19.98 6.10
C ALA A 233 7.74 -19.50 7.54
N VAL A 234 8.91 -18.92 7.86
CA VAL A 234 9.19 -18.31 9.16
C VAL A 234 8.24 -17.14 9.44
N ASN A 235 7.95 -16.31 8.43
CA ASN A 235 7.02 -15.19 8.55
C ASN A 235 5.60 -15.66 8.89
N ILE A 236 5.10 -16.65 8.15
CA ILE A 236 3.78 -17.25 8.40
C ILE A 236 3.75 -17.87 9.80
N TRP A 237 4.78 -18.64 10.18
CA TRP A 237 4.83 -19.33 11.47
C TRP A 237 4.81 -18.37 12.67
N ASN A 238 5.46 -17.22 12.53
CA ASN A 238 5.52 -16.20 13.57
C ASN A 238 4.22 -15.38 13.70
N GLU A 239 3.40 -15.29 12.66
CA GLU A 239 2.04 -14.70 12.75
C GLU A 239 1.06 -15.58 13.51
N LEU A 240 1.34 -16.89 13.62
CA LEU A 240 0.44 -17.82 14.27
C LEU A 240 0.38 -17.61 15.79
N SER A 241 -0.81 -17.81 16.36
CA SER A 241 -0.96 -17.90 17.81
C SER A 241 -0.27 -19.15 18.36
N GLU A 242 0.06 -19.14 19.66
CA GLU A 242 0.57 -20.33 20.34
C GLU A 242 -0.38 -21.53 20.25
N TYR A 243 -1.68 -21.27 20.28
CA TYR A 243 -2.70 -22.29 20.06
C TYR A 243 -2.55 -22.94 18.67
N ALA A 244 -2.44 -22.13 17.62
CA ALA A 244 -2.30 -22.60 16.25
C ALA A 244 -1.01 -23.43 16.07
N ARG A 245 0.14 -22.92 16.56
CA ARG A 245 1.42 -23.65 16.53
C ARG A 245 1.34 -25.00 17.24
N ARG A 246 0.78 -25.05 18.46
CA ARG A 246 0.57 -26.30 19.21
C ARG A 246 -0.33 -27.28 18.46
N ARG A 247 -1.42 -26.78 17.86
CA ARG A 247 -2.36 -27.62 17.12
C ARG A 247 -1.74 -28.22 15.86
N ILE A 248 -0.95 -27.43 15.13
CA ILE A 248 -0.22 -27.89 13.94
C ILE A 248 0.78 -28.98 14.32
N LYS A 249 1.59 -28.75 15.36
CA LYS A 249 2.56 -29.75 15.86
C LYS A 249 1.88 -31.06 16.26
N TYR A 250 0.79 -30.97 17.03
CA TYR A 250 0.02 -32.14 17.46
C TYR A 250 -0.55 -32.96 16.30
N ILE A 251 -1.11 -32.29 15.27
CA ILE A 251 -1.64 -32.98 14.09
C ILE A 251 -0.50 -33.57 13.26
N SER A 252 0.59 -32.82 13.11
CA SER A 252 1.76 -33.25 12.33
C SER A 252 2.40 -34.52 12.91
N ASP A 253 2.53 -34.59 14.23
CA ASP A 253 2.99 -35.77 14.96
C ASP A 253 2.10 -36.99 14.69
N ARG A 254 0.78 -36.82 14.77
CA ARG A 254 -0.19 -37.90 14.46
C ARG A 254 -0.21 -38.36 13.02
N LEU A 255 0.18 -37.48 12.09
CA LEU A 255 0.31 -37.80 10.67
C LEU A 255 1.73 -38.25 10.29
N SER A 256 2.61 -38.46 11.29
CA SER A 256 4.01 -38.84 11.09
C SER A 256 4.77 -37.90 10.16
N MET A 257 4.45 -36.61 10.23
CA MET A 257 5.13 -35.56 9.49
C MET A 257 6.42 -35.19 10.20
N ASP A 258 7.42 -34.73 9.45
CA ASP A 258 8.72 -34.35 10.01
C ASP A 258 8.61 -33.08 10.87
N MET A 259 8.77 -33.28 12.17
CA MET A 259 8.68 -32.28 13.24
C MET A 259 9.87 -31.33 13.28
N SER A 260 11.04 -31.75 12.79
CA SER A 260 12.26 -30.92 12.78
C SER A 260 12.07 -29.64 11.97
N TRP A 261 11.17 -29.66 10.98
CA TRP A 261 10.78 -28.48 10.23
C TRP A 261 10.17 -27.41 11.13
N TYR A 262 9.20 -27.77 11.97
CA TYR A 262 8.53 -26.80 12.83
C TYR A 262 9.42 -26.34 13.99
N GLU A 263 10.28 -27.22 14.50
CA GLU A 263 11.31 -26.85 15.49
C GLU A 263 12.32 -25.86 14.89
N LYS A 264 12.71 -26.07 13.64
CA LYS A 264 13.52 -25.11 12.88
C LYS A 264 12.80 -23.77 12.73
N LEU A 265 11.49 -23.75 12.45
CA LEU A 265 10.75 -22.49 12.36
C LEU A 265 10.65 -21.76 13.71
N ASP A 266 10.55 -22.49 14.84
CA ASP A 266 10.55 -21.90 16.18
C ASP A 266 11.90 -21.29 16.59
N SER A 267 13.01 -21.79 16.05
CA SER A 267 14.34 -21.28 16.40
C SER A 267 14.66 -19.92 15.77
N TYR A 268 13.87 -19.49 14.77
CA TYR A 268 14.00 -18.15 14.19
C TYR A 268 13.30 -17.11 15.07
N SER A 269 14.08 -16.15 15.59
CA SER A 269 13.58 -14.98 16.31
C SER A 269 12.66 -14.12 15.42
N SER A 270 11.65 -13.51 16.03
CA SER A 270 10.69 -12.59 15.40
C SER A 270 11.26 -11.19 15.14
N GLU A 271 12.49 -10.93 15.59
CA GLU A 271 13.16 -9.66 15.34
C GLU A 271 13.67 -9.63 13.89
N GLU A 272 12.90 -8.94 13.04
CA GLU A 272 13.15 -8.65 11.61
C GLU A 272 12.77 -9.75 10.61
N LEU A 273 11.49 -10.10 10.62
CA LEU A 273 10.85 -11.01 9.66
C LEU A 273 10.73 -10.45 8.23
N PHE A 274 10.92 -9.14 8.02
CA PHE A 274 11.09 -8.59 6.69
C PHE A 274 12.56 -8.69 6.28
N SER A 275 12.86 -9.58 5.33
CA SER A 275 14.16 -9.61 4.65
C SER A 275 14.01 -8.98 3.26
N THR A 276 14.83 -7.96 2.99
CA THR A 276 15.01 -7.39 1.64
C THR A 276 15.58 -8.46 0.70
N GLU A 277 15.46 -8.26 -0.61
CA GLU A 277 16.07 -9.16 -1.59
C GLU A 277 17.59 -9.29 -1.40
N HIS A 278 18.23 -8.23 -0.92
CA HIS A 278 19.65 -8.26 -0.55
C HIS A 278 19.90 -9.13 0.68
N GLU A 279 19.04 -9.09 1.70
CA GLU A 279 19.16 -9.96 2.89
C GLU A 279 18.79 -11.43 2.60
N CYS A 280 18.05 -11.68 1.52
CA CYS A 280 17.85 -13.02 0.96
C CYS A 280 18.96 -13.43 -0.03
N SER A 281 19.91 -12.53 -0.33
CA SER A 281 21.05 -12.82 -1.22
C SER A 281 22.24 -13.28 -0.38
N TYR A 282 22.59 -14.56 -0.51
CA TYR A 282 23.86 -15.06 0.02
C TYR A 282 24.93 -15.03 -1.06
N GLU A 283 26.15 -15.10 -0.57
CA GLU A 283 27.37 -14.97 -1.34
C GLU A 283 27.77 -16.29 -2.03
N GLU A 284 27.25 -17.40 -1.50
CA GLU A 284 27.58 -18.77 -1.86
C GLU A 284 26.36 -19.52 -2.38
N GLY A 285 26.58 -20.38 -3.36
CA GLY A 285 25.56 -21.14 -4.09
C GLY A 285 24.68 -20.27 -4.99
N ALA A 286 23.58 -20.86 -5.46
CA ALA A 286 22.62 -20.20 -6.34
C ALA A 286 21.49 -19.44 -5.63
N GLY A 287 21.55 -19.30 -4.29
CA GLY A 287 20.45 -18.73 -3.50
C GLY A 287 20.08 -17.29 -3.85
N ASN A 288 20.97 -16.55 -4.53
CA ASN A 288 20.74 -15.18 -4.97
C ASN A 288 20.32 -15.06 -6.45
N ILE A 289 20.16 -16.18 -7.17
CA ILE A 289 19.87 -16.16 -8.60
C ILE A 289 18.61 -15.37 -8.93
N LEU A 290 17.59 -15.49 -8.07
CA LEU A 290 16.31 -14.79 -8.23
C LEU A 290 16.44 -13.28 -8.09
N ASP A 291 17.36 -12.78 -7.26
CA ASP A 291 17.60 -11.33 -7.12
C ASP A 291 18.20 -10.75 -8.42
N PHE A 292 19.18 -11.45 -8.99
CA PHE A 292 19.82 -11.05 -10.25
C PHE A 292 18.86 -11.16 -11.44
N LEU A 293 18.08 -12.24 -11.49
CA LEU A 293 17.08 -12.48 -12.53
C LEU A 293 15.96 -11.43 -12.50
N LYS A 294 15.35 -11.18 -11.33
CA LYS A 294 14.20 -10.25 -11.17
C LYS A 294 14.50 -8.86 -11.73
N ASN A 295 15.70 -8.37 -11.47
CA ASN A 295 16.08 -6.99 -11.75
C ASN A 295 16.97 -6.83 -13.00
N GLY A 296 17.28 -7.94 -13.70
CA GLY A 296 18.24 -7.92 -14.82
C GLY A 296 19.61 -7.36 -14.43
N LYS A 297 20.02 -7.56 -13.17
CA LYS A 297 21.26 -7.00 -12.62
C LYS A 297 22.46 -7.63 -13.30
N LYS A 298 23.50 -6.83 -13.57
CA LYS A 298 24.79 -7.35 -14.00
C LYS A 298 25.44 -8.13 -12.85
N CYS A 299 26.06 -9.26 -13.18
CA CYS A 299 26.76 -10.10 -12.22
C CYS A 299 28.05 -10.72 -12.76
N ALA A 300 28.78 -11.37 -11.87
CA ALA A 300 29.82 -12.35 -12.15
C ALA A 300 29.40 -13.68 -11.50
N VAL A 301 29.63 -14.78 -12.20
CA VAL A 301 29.18 -16.12 -11.81
C VAL A 301 30.38 -17.04 -11.80
N GLU A 302 30.66 -17.63 -10.65
CA GLU A 302 31.64 -18.70 -10.47
C GLU A 302 30.90 -20.04 -10.48
N TYR A 303 31.30 -20.96 -11.34
CA TYR A 303 30.67 -22.27 -11.48
C TYR A 303 31.69 -23.37 -11.79
N ILE A 304 31.33 -24.60 -11.46
CA ILE A 304 32.11 -25.81 -11.80
C ILE A 304 31.61 -26.32 -13.14
N ASP A 305 32.48 -26.47 -14.13
CA ASP A 305 32.10 -27.02 -15.43
C ASP A 305 31.98 -28.56 -15.41
N ASN A 306 31.65 -29.15 -16.56
CA ASN A 306 31.47 -30.60 -16.67
C ASN A 306 32.77 -31.40 -16.40
N ASP A 307 33.93 -30.76 -16.55
CA ASP A 307 35.24 -31.37 -16.33
C ASP A 307 35.69 -31.21 -14.87
N GLY A 308 34.92 -30.51 -14.04
CA GLY A 308 35.22 -30.24 -12.63
C GLY A 308 36.08 -28.99 -12.40
N ASP A 309 36.37 -28.23 -13.45
CA ASP A 309 37.16 -27.00 -13.37
C ASP A 309 36.29 -25.83 -12.92
N ILE A 310 36.85 -24.97 -12.07
CA ILE A 310 36.22 -23.70 -11.70
C ILE A 310 36.37 -22.71 -12.88
N LYS A 311 35.23 -22.20 -13.36
CA LYS A 311 35.15 -21.16 -14.38
C LYS A 311 34.45 -19.93 -13.84
N ILE A 312 34.83 -18.76 -14.36
CA ILE A 312 34.23 -17.48 -14.00
C ILE A 312 33.68 -16.79 -15.25
N LEU A 313 32.39 -16.50 -15.23
CA LEU A 313 31.77 -15.58 -16.17
C LEU A 313 31.68 -14.19 -15.56
N THR A 314 31.95 -13.16 -16.36
CA THR A 314 31.89 -11.75 -15.96
C THR A 314 30.96 -10.98 -16.89
N ASN A 315 30.49 -9.80 -16.47
CA ASN A 315 29.49 -9.01 -17.22
C ASN A 315 28.24 -9.83 -17.60
N CYS A 316 27.82 -10.70 -16.68
CA CYS A 316 26.73 -11.62 -16.88
C CYS A 316 25.38 -10.94 -16.66
N ILE A 317 24.36 -11.39 -17.39
CA ILE A 317 22.96 -11.12 -17.09
C ILE A 317 22.23 -12.46 -17.12
N ILE A 318 21.58 -12.79 -16.01
CA ILE A 318 20.73 -13.98 -15.91
C ILE A 318 19.42 -13.66 -16.61
N LYS A 319 19.09 -14.41 -17.67
CA LYS A 319 17.91 -14.18 -18.49
C LYS A 319 16.72 -15.00 -18.07
N LYS A 320 16.97 -16.24 -17.66
CA LYS A 320 15.93 -17.19 -17.32
C LYS A 320 16.48 -18.23 -16.35
N TYR A 321 15.59 -18.77 -15.53
CA TYR A 321 15.82 -19.96 -14.75
C TYR A 321 14.74 -20.99 -15.12
N ASP A 322 15.16 -22.16 -15.60
CA ASP A 322 14.30 -23.30 -15.92
C ASP A 322 14.22 -24.23 -14.71
N VAL A 323 13.06 -24.25 -14.07
CA VAL A 323 12.82 -25.00 -12.83
C VAL A 323 12.86 -26.51 -13.07
N GLU A 324 12.39 -26.99 -14.22
CA GLU A 324 12.34 -28.42 -14.53
C GLU A 324 13.74 -28.97 -14.78
N LYS A 325 14.56 -28.21 -15.52
CA LYS A 325 15.94 -28.60 -15.82
C LYS A 325 16.93 -28.22 -14.71
N LYS A 326 16.52 -27.33 -13.80
CA LYS A 326 17.38 -26.69 -12.80
C LYS A 326 18.59 -26.00 -13.45
N GLU A 327 18.34 -25.29 -14.55
CA GLU A 327 19.37 -24.60 -15.32
C GLU A 327 19.09 -23.11 -15.42
N ALA A 328 20.15 -22.30 -15.30
CA ALA A 328 20.12 -20.87 -15.51
C ALA A 328 20.65 -20.53 -16.91
N GLU A 329 19.88 -19.76 -17.67
CA GLU A 329 20.34 -19.17 -18.92
C GLU A 329 21.04 -17.84 -18.64
N ILE A 330 22.34 -17.78 -18.90
CA ILE A 330 23.20 -16.65 -18.58
C ILE A 330 23.80 -16.09 -19.87
N ILE A 331 23.65 -14.79 -20.11
CA ILE A 331 24.35 -14.10 -21.19
C ILE A 331 25.61 -13.47 -20.61
N SER A 332 26.76 -13.78 -21.18
CA SER A 332 28.06 -13.26 -20.77
C SER A 332 28.89 -12.90 -22.00
N ASN A 333 29.36 -11.65 -22.08
CA ASN A 333 30.22 -11.14 -23.17
C ASN A 333 29.74 -11.49 -24.60
N GLY A 334 28.42 -11.52 -24.83
CA GLY A 334 27.82 -11.85 -26.13
C GLY A 334 27.56 -13.34 -26.39
N GLY A 335 28.05 -14.23 -25.52
CA GLY A 335 27.72 -15.65 -25.53
C GLY A 335 26.54 -15.99 -24.61
N GLN A 336 25.84 -17.08 -24.93
CA GLN A 336 24.76 -17.64 -24.12
C GLN A 336 25.22 -18.97 -23.50
N TYR A 337 25.00 -19.12 -22.20
CA TYR A 337 25.41 -20.27 -21.39
C TYR A 337 24.18 -20.85 -20.68
N SER A 338 24.08 -22.17 -20.62
CA SER A 338 23.14 -22.87 -19.75
C SER A 338 23.94 -23.55 -18.64
N ILE A 339 23.72 -23.17 -17.39
CA ILE A 339 24.50 -23.66 -16.25
C ILE A 339 23.55 -24.29 -15.23
N ASN A 340 23.86 -25.51 -14.80
CA ASN A 340 23.10 -26.17 -13.74
C ASN A 340 23.27 -25.39 -12.43
N ILE A 341 22.16 -25.17 -11.73
CA ILE A 341 22.11 -24.43 -10.46
C ILE A 341 23.07 -24.98 -9.42
N SER A 342 23.16 -26.32 -9.28
CA SER A 342 24.03 -26.93 -8.27
C SER A 342 25.51 -26.82 -8.61
N ALA A 343 25.84 -26.44 -9.85
CA ALA A 343 27.21 -26.19 -10.27
C ALA A 343 27.66 -24.75 -9.96
N ILE A 344 26.73 -23.84 -9.62
CA ILE A 344 27.04 -22.47 -9.27
C ILE A 344 27.61 -22.41 -7.86
N VAL A 345 28.84 -21.90 -7.75
CA VAL A 345 29.55 -21.77 -6.48
C VAL A 345 29.27 -20.40 -5.86
N LYS A 346 29.32 -19.32 -6.65
CA LYS A 346 29.07 -17.94 -6.18
C LYS A 346 28.48 -17.08 -7.29
N ILE A 347 27.63 -16.11 -6.91
CA ILE A 347 27.20 -15.03 -7.81
C ILE A 347 27.36 -13.68 -7.10
N ARG A 348 27.93 -12.70 -7.81
CA ARG A 348 28.27 -11.38 -7.28
C ARG A 348 27.91 -10.25 -8.23
N HIS A 349 27.75 -9.04 -7.71
CA HIS A 349 27.59 -7.86 -8.56
C HIS A 349 28.81 -7.58 -9.44
N THR A 350 30.02 -7.83 -8.94
CA THR A 350 31.26 -7.61 -9.71
C THR A 350 32.31 -8.69 -9.43
N PRO A 351 33.22 -8.94 -10.39
CA PRO A 351 34.26 -9.98 -10.24
C PRO A 351 35.21 -9.73 -9.07
N LYS A 352 35.41 -8.45 -8.70
CA LYS A 352 36.28 -8.05 -7.58
C LYS A 352 35.82 -8.55 -6.21
N HIS A 353 34.58 -9.04 -6.08
CA HIS A 353 34.02 -9.55 -4.83
C HIS A 353 33.85 -11.08 -4.85
N LEU A 354 34.41 -11.77 -5.86
CA LEU A 354 34.48 -13.23 -5.87
C LEU A 354 35.66 -13.76 -5.02
N TYR A 355 36.67 -12.91 -4.78
CA TYR A 355 37.90 -13.21 -4.05
C TYR A 355 38.19 -12.21 -2.94
#